data_AF-E0WTI3-F1
#
_entry.id   AF-E0WTI3-F1
#
_cell.length_a   1.000
_cell.length_b   1.000
_cell.length_c   1.000
_cell.angle_alpha   90.00
_cell.angle_beta   90.00
_cell.angle_gamma   90.00
#
_symmetry.space_group_name_H-M   'P 1'
#
loop_
_entity.id
_entity.type
_entity.pdbx_description
1 polymer ?
#
loop_
_entity_poly.entity_id
_entity_poly.type
_entity_poly.pdbx_seq_one_letter_code
_entity_poly.pdbx_strand_id
1 'polypeptide(L)'
;MNIDMHVGENNVEAPSVNPNVSMAADSASSNDKDVYNYALDTLNDIYNFLASLSTNLYAQIRNDTATARDEQKESNDVDAEIAKISKNPSPDATLALDKQIILFMTEHGITVGDKSITDYIKGCTHKDKHVGELDKGELTAVKNALDNAANRSTDLSSQNQLKLQNLLQNLNNTISNESSYIKQRGDMISTIIRNLN
;
A
#
# COMPACT_ATOMS: atom_id res chain seq x y z
N MET A 1 6.47 46.37 -30.86
CA MET A 1 5.33 46.67 -29.99
C MET A 1 4.82 45.33 -29.49
N ASN A 2 5.01 45.06 -28.19
CA ASN A 2 4.64 43.88 -27.36
C ASN A 2 5.27 42.52 -27.78
N ILE A 3 6.23 41.90 -27.07
CA ILE A 3 6.33 41.48 -25.64
C ILE A 3 5.09 40.62 -25.28
N ASP A 4 5.15 39.36 -24.85
CA ASP A 4 6.12 38.65 -24.02
C ASP A 4 6.01 37.14 -24.25
N MET A 5 7.07 36.42 -23.84
CA MET A 5 7.07 34.97 -23.66
C MET A 5 6.11 34.58 -22.53
N HIS A 6 5.33 33.52 -22.72
CA HIS A 6 4.88 32.74 -21.57
C HIS A 6 5.07 31.25 -21.83
N VAL A 7 6.14 30.75 -21.22
CA VAL A 7 6.37 29.36 -20.86
C VAL A 7 5.14 28.92 -20.08
N GLY A 8 4.34 28.03 -20.65
CA GLY A 8 3.33 27.31 -19.89
C GLY A 8 4.06 26.34 -18.97
N GLU A 9 4.29 26.79 -17.73
CA GLU A 9 4.59 25.90 -16.61
C GLU A 9 3.48 24.84 -16.56
N ASN A 10 3.81 23.60 -16.94
CA ASN A 10 3.04 22.44 -16.50
C ASN A 10 3.35 22.24 -15.01
N ASN A 11 2.86 23.17 -14.18
CA ASN A 11 2.57 22.89 -12.79
C ASN A 11 1.50 21.80 -12.81
N VAL A 12 1.92 20.55 -12.62
CA VAL A 12 1.04 19.51 -12.15
C VAL A 12 0.64 19.96 -10.74
N GLU A 13 -0.41 20.76 -10.66
CA GLU A 13 -1.08 21.11 -9.42
C GLU A 13 -1.32 19.82 -8.64
N ALA A 14 -0.84 19.81 -7.39
CA ALA A 14 -1.26 18.82 -6.41
C ALA A 14 -2.79 18.68 -6.48
N PRO A 15 -3.35 17.47 -6.31
CA PRO A 15 -4.79 17.28 -6.41
C PRO A 15 -5.47 18.27 -5.46
N SER A 16 -6.17 19.24 -6.05
CA SER A 16 -6.94 20.22 -5.29
C SER A 16 -7.97 19.42 -4.51
N VAL A 17 -7.81 19.36 -3.19
CA VAL A 17 -8.85 18.89 -2.30
C VAL A 17 -10.01 19.85 -2.49
N ASN A 18 -10.98 19.47 -3.31
CA ASN A 18 -12.23 20.20 -3.43
C ASN A 18 -12.99 19.95 -2.12
N PRO A 19 -13.15 20.94 -1.22
CA PRO A 19 -13.80 20.71 0.06
C PRO A 19 -15.33 20.68 -0.07
N ASN A 20 -15.89 20.81 -1.29
CA ASN A 20 -17.31 20.61 -1.52
C ASN A 20 -17.64 19.13 -1.67
N VAL A 21 -17.59 18.42 -0.55
CA VAL A 21 -18.58 17.38 -0.28
C VAL A 21 -19.91 18.13 -0.29
N SER A 22 -20.73 17.91 -1.32
CA SER A 22 -22.10 18.35 -1.31
C SER A 22 -22.80 17.67 -0.14
N MET A 23 -22.84 18.35 1.01
CA MET A 23 -23.88 18.17 2.00
C MET A 23 -25.17 18.50 1.25
N ALA A 24 -25.78 17.47 0.66
CA ALA A 24 -27.12 17.58 0.14
C ALA A 24 -27.95 18.14 1.28
N ALA A 25 -28.48 19.34 1.06
CA ALA A 25 -29.42 19.97 1.93
C ALA A 25 -30.66 19.09 1.99
N ASP A 26 -30.66 18.13 2.92
CA ASP A 26 -31.90 17.51 3.39
C ASP A 26 -32.46 18.43 4.47
N SER A 27 -33.29 19.35 4.00
CA SER A 27 -34.02 20.30 4.82
C SER A 27 -35.10 19.59 5.63
N ALA A 28 -34.78 19.21 6.87
CA ALA A 28 -35.60 19.31 8.09
C ALA A 28 -35.25 18.20 9.12
N SER A 29 -34.46 18.53 10.16
CA SER A 29 -34.55 17.98 11.55
C SER A 29 -33.23 18.18 12.36
N SER A 30 -32.57 19.34 12.28
CA SER A 30 -31.30 19.55 13.00
C SER A 30 -31.46 20.15 14.41
N ASN A 31 -32.67 20.39 14.91
CA ASN A 31 -32.90 21.05 16.21
C ASN A 31 -33.46 20.12 17.31
N ASP A 32 -33.52 18.80 17.11
CA ASP A 32 -34.21 17.89 18.05
C ASP A 32 -33.38 16.66 18.49
N LYS A 33 -32.07 16.65 18.21
CA LYS A 33 -31.17 15.62 18.78
C LYS A 33 -30.57 16.14 20.08
N ASP A 34 -30.98 15.56 21.21
CA ASP A 34 -30.28 15.70 22.50
C ASP A 34 -28.77 15.52 22.31
N VAL A 35 -27.94 16.24 23.08
CA VAL A 35 -26.48 16.23 23.04
C VAL A 35 -25.93 14.81 23.04
N TYR A 36 -26.58 13.88 23.74
CA TYR A 36 -26.24 12.46 23.75
C TYR A 36 -26.46 11.75 22.42
N ASN A 37 -27.55 12.05 21.71
CA ASN A 37 -27.83 11.46 20.39
C ASN A 37 -26.87 12.03 19.33
N TYR A 38 -26.56 13.33 19.41
CA TYR A 38 -25.55 13.95 18.54
C TYR A 38 -24.15 13.36 18.76
N ALA A 39 -23.75 13.17 20.02
CA ALA A 39 -22.47 12.56 20.36
C ALA A 39 -22.40 11.10 19.87
N LEU A 40 -23.49 10.34 20.01
CA LEU A 40 -23.58 8.96 19.56
C LEU A 40 -23.54 8.83 18.03
N ASP A 41 -24.20 9.72 17.30
CA ASP A 41 -24.11 9.78 15.83
C ASP A 41 -22.66 10.05 15.38
N THR A 42 -21.98 11.01 16.00
CA THR A 42 -20.58 11.34 15.68
C THR A 42 -19.65 10.15 15.94
N LEU A 43 -19.86 9.42 17.06
CA LEU A 43 -19.08 8.23 17.38
C LEU A 43 -19.35 7.08 16.41
N ASN A 44 -20.58 6.93 15.94
CA ASN A 44 -20.94 5.95 14.92
C ASN A 44 -20.27 6.25 13.57
N ASP A 45 -20.20 7.52 13.17
CA ASP A 45 -19.49 7.93 11.95
C ASP A 45 -17.99 7.62 12.05
N ILE A 46 -17.38 7.92 13.20
CA ILE A 46 -15.98 7.57 13.47
C ILE A 46 -15.80 6.04 13.44
N TYR A 47 -16.67 5.28 14.10
CA TYR A 47 -16.61 3.82 14.10
C TYR A 47 -16.67 3.25 12.68
N ASN A 48 -17.63 3.70 11.87
CA ASN A 48 -17.79 3.25 10.49
C ASN A 48 -16.58 3.59 9.61
N PHE A 49 -16.01 4.79 9.79
CA PHE A 49 -14.77 5.18 9.12
C PHE A 49 -13.59 4.29 9.50
N LEU A 50 -13.38 4.08 10.81
CA LEU A 50 -12.29 3.24 11.31
C LEU A 50 -12.47 1.76 10.88
N ALA A 51 -13.71 1.26 10.86
CA ALA A 51 -14.01 -0.09 10.37
C ALA A 51 -13.68 -0.25 8.89
N SER A 52 -14.05 0.73 8.04
CA SER A 52 -13.70 0.74 6.62
C SER A 52 -12.18 0.78 6.40
N LEU A 53 -11.47 1.64 7.13
CA LEU A 53 -10.01 1.73 7.07
C LEU A 53 -9.36 0.39 7.47
N SER A 54 -9.93 -0.31 8.46
CA SER A 54 -9.45 -1.60 8.94
C SER A 54 -9.53 -2.67 7.87
N THR A 55 -10.69 -2.79 7.21
CA THR A 55 -10.87 -3.72 6.08
C THR A 55 -9.86 -3.46 4.96
N ASN A 56 -9.62 -2.19 4.64
CA ASN A 56 -8.63 -1.81 3.63
C ASN A 56 -7.20 -2.21 4.05
N LEU A 57 -6.81 -1.95 5.30
CA LEU A 57 -5.49 -2.36 5.81
C LEU A 57 -5.32 -3.88 5.82
N TYR A 58 -6.34 -4.65 6.19
CA TYR A 58 -6.30 -6.12 6.10
C TYR A 58 -6.06 -6.59 4.67
N ALA A 59 -6.73 -5.98 3.69
CA ALA A 59 -6.53 -6.30 2.28
C ALA A 59 -5.10 -5.97 1.83
N GLN A 60 -4.58 -4.81 2.23
CA GLN A 60 -3.20 -4.41 1.92
C GLN A 60 -2.18 -5.36 2.54
N ILE A 61 -2.26 -5.66 3.85
CA ILE A 61 -1.38 -6.62 4.52
C ILE A 61 -1.37 -7.97 3.80
N ARG A 62 -2.54 -8.47 3.42
CA ARG A 62 -2.66 -9.74 2.69
C ARG A 62 -1.97 -9.66 1.33
N ASN A 63 -2.20 -8.58 0.58
CA ASN A 63 -1.60 -8.35 -0.72
C ASN A 63 -0.07 -8.25 -0.60
N ASP A 64 0.43 -7.36 0.25
CA ASP A 64 1.87 -7.11 0.44
C ASP A 64 2.60 -8.38 0.89
N THR A 65 1.97 -9.18 1.76
CA THR A 65 2.53 -10.46 2.20
C THR A 65 2.56 -11.51 1.09
N ALA A 66 1.54 -11.52 0.21
CA ALA A 66 1.54 -12.41 -0.95
C ALA A 66 2.62 -11.98 -1.95
N THR A 67 2.66 -10.69 -2.29
CA THR A 67 3.68 -10.11 -3.17
C THR A 67 5.10 -10.39 -2.67
N ALA A 68 5.38 -10.20 -1.37
CA ALA A 68 6.69 -10.49 -0.79
C ALA A 68 7.11 -11.97 -0.97
N ARG A 69 6.15 -12.91 -0.86
CA ARG A 69 6.41 -14.34 -1.07
C ARG A 69 6.70 -14.65 -2.53
N ASP A 70 5.95 -14.04 -3.44
CA ASP A 70 6.13 -14.23 -4.87
C ASP A 70 7.46 -13.63 -5.33
N GLU A 71 7.81 -12.42 -4.87
CA GLU A 71 9.12 -11.78 -5.12
C GLU A 71 10.28 -12.65 -4.60
N GLN A 72 10.14 -13.22 -3.40
CA GLN A 72 11.16 -14.12 -2.85
C GLN A 72 11.28 -15.42 -3.63
N LYS A 73 10.17 -15.95 -4.14
CA LYS A 73 10.17 -17.15 -4.99
C LYS A 73 10.95 -16.87 -6.28
N GLU A 74 10.63 -15.78 -6.98
CA GLU A 74 11.34 -15.42 -8.22
C GLU A 74 12.82 -15.12 -7.95
N SER A 75 13.17 -14.51 -6.81
CA SER A 75 14.58 -14.33 -6.39
C SER A 75 15.31 -15.67 -6.25
N ASN A 76 14.65 -16.67 -5.64
CA ASN A 76 15.22 -18.01 -5.50
C ASN A 76 15.34 -18.74 -6.85
N ASP A 77 14.44 -18.48 -7.79
CA ASP A 77 14.52 -19.02 -9.15
C ASP A 77 15.72 -18.43 -9.92
N VAL A 78 16.02 -17.12 -9.74
CA VAL A 78 17.27 -16.51 -10.24
C VAL A 78 18.51 -17.10 -9.56
N ASP A 79 18.46 -17.40 -8.26
CA ASP A 79 19.57 -18.06 -7.56
C ASP A 79 19.86 -19.45 -8.14
N ALA A 80 18.81 -20.19 -8.53
CA ALA A 80 18.95 -21.46 -9.21
C ALA A 80 19.60 -21.31 -10.60
N GLU A 81 19.31 -20.23 -11.32
CA GLU A 81 19.99 -19.87 -12.58
C GLU A 81 21.47 -19.54 -12.37
N ILE A 82 21.79 -18.72 -11.35
CA ILE A 82 23.17 -18.42 -10.94
C ILE A 82 23.95 -19.70 -10.62
N ALA A 83 23.30 -20.66 -9.95
CA ALA A 83 23.90 -21.95 -9.62
C ALA A 83 24.18 -22.80 -10.87
N LYS A 84 23.32 -22.74 -11.90
CA LYS A 84 23.55 -23.43 -13.19
C LYS A 84 24.79 -22.86 -13.91
N ILE A 85 24.92 -21.54 -14.00
CA ILE A 85 26.11 -20.89 -14.58
C ILE A 85 27.35 -21.21 -13.77
N SER A 86 27.27 -21.19 -12.43
CA SER A 86 28.43 -21.44 -11.57
C SER A 86 28.99 -22.86 -11.67
N LYS A 87 28.23 -23.83 -12.20
CA LYS A 87 28.71 -25.19 -12.51
C LYS A 87 29.43 -25.28 -13.85
N ASN A 88 29.29 -24.27 -14.71
CA ASN A 88 29.98 -24.23 -16.00
C ASN A 88 31.44 -23.82 -15.77
N PRO A 89 32.43 -24.58 -16.25
CA PRO A 89 33.85 -24.24 -16.10
C PRO A 89 34.28 -23.01 -16.92
N SER A 90 33.45 -22.53 -17.84
CA SER A 90 33.74 -21.32 -18.61
C SER A 90 33.52 -20.06 -17.75
N PRO A 91 34.53 -19.17 -17.61
CA PRO A 91 34.36 -17.88 -16.94
C PRO A 91 33.35 -16.97 -17.67
N ASP A 92 33.15 -17.24 -18.96
CA ASP A 92 32.20 -16.55 -19.82
C ASP A 92 30.89 -17.34 -19.90
N ALA A 93 30.45 -18.05 -18.87
CA ALA A 93 29.15 -18.73 -18.92
C ALA A 93 27.99 -17.73 -18.76
N THR A 94 26.98 -17.83 -19.61
CA THR A 94 25.77 -16.99 -19.60
C THR A 94 24.52 -17.84 -19.84
N LEU A 95 23.37 -17.29 -19.47
CA LEU A 95 22.08 -17.92 -19.71
C LEU A 95 20.99 -16.87 -19.92
N ALA A 96 19.99 -17.17 -20.73
CA ALA A 96 18.81 -16.32 -20.88
C ALA A 96 17.88 -16.46 -19.67
N LEU A 97 17.62 -15.34 -18.99
CA LEU A 97 16.71 -15.28 -17.83
C LEU A 97 15.34 -15.87 -18.18
N ASP A 98 14.73 -16.62 -17.26
CA ASP A 98 13.39 -17.17 -17.44
C ASP A 98 12.39 -16.04 -17.81
N LYS A 99 11.55 -16.34 -18.82
CA LYS A 99 10.49 -15.44 -19.26
C LYS A 99 9.49 -15.14 -18.15
N GLN A 100 9.26 -16.07 -17.23
CA GLN A 100 8.38 -15.85 -16.09
C GLN A 100 8.92 -14.75 -15.17
N ILE A 101 10.23 -14.76 -14.90
CA ILE A 101 10.88 -13.74 -14.07
C ILE A 101 10.84 -12.37 -14.77
N ILE A 102 11.09 -12.33 -16.08
CA ILE A 102 10.99 -11.09 -16.89
C ILE A 102 9.57 -10.51 -16.84
N LEU A 103 8.56 -11.35 -17.03
CA LEU A 103 7.16 -10.93 -16.97
C LEU A 103 6.81 -10.41 -15.58
N PHE A 104 7.15 -11.18 -14.54
CA PHE A 104 6.88 -10.81 -13.16
C PHE A 104 7.49 -9.47 -12.80
N MET A 105 8.79 -9.27 -13.06
CA MET A 105 9.47 -8.00 -12.79
C MET A 105 8.86 -6.83 -13.57
N THR A 106 8.38 -7.07 -14.80
CA THR A 106 7.73 -6.05 -15.62
C THR A 106 6.35 -5.68 -15.06
N GLU A 107 5.52 -6.66 -14.71
CA GLU A 107 4.17 -6.46 -14.18
C GLU A 107 4.19 -5.79 -12.80
N HIS A 108 5.19 -6.11 -11.98
CA HIS A 108 5.36 -5.56 -10.63
C HIS A 108 6.20 -4.28 -10.60
N GLY A 109 6.70 -3.81 -11.75
CA GLY A 109 7.50 -2.58 -11.83
C GLY A 109 8.84 -2.66 -11.09
N ILE A 110 9.43 -3.85 -10.98
CA ILE A 110 10.72 -4.09 -10.32
C ILE A 110 11.83 -3.74 -11.30
N THR A 111 12.67 -2.77 -10.93
CA THR A 111 13.79 -2.30 -11.75
C THR A 111 15.12 -2.85 -11.26
N VAL A 112 16.06 -3.05 -12.18
CA VAL A 112 17.46 -3.38 -11.85
C VAL A 112 18.27 -2.10 -11.92
N GLY A 113 18.57 -1.53 -10.74
CA GLY A 113 19.02 -0.14 -10.66
C GLY A 113 17.93 0.79 -11.22
N ASP A 114 18.32 1.66 -12.16
CA ASP A 114 17.41 2.63 -12.78
C ASP A 114 16.76 2.14 -14.09
N LYS A 115 16.87 0.84 -14.41
CA LYS A 115 16.41 0.27 -15.68
C LYS A 115 15.29 -0.75 -15.47
N SER A 116 14.31 -0.75 -16.39
CA SER A 116 13.38 -1.88 -16.51
C SER A 116 14.15 -3.17 -16.79
N ILE A 117 13.61 -4.33 -16.41
CA ILE A 117 14.27 -5.61 -16.66
C ILE A 117 14.57 -5.82 -18.16
N THR A 118 13.67 -5.36 -19.05
CA THR A 118 13.86 -5.47 -20.50
C THR A 118 15.01 -4.59 -20.98
N ASP A 119 15.12 -3.35 -20.49
CA ASP A 119 16.20 -2.43 -20.89
C ASP A 119 17.54 -2.82 -20.26
N TYR A 120 17.50 -3.38 -19.06
CA TYR A 120 18.65 -3.97 -18.40
C TYR A 120 19.23 -5.10 -19.27
N ILE A 121 18.42 -6.10 -19.63
CA ILE A 121 18.82 -7.24 -20.47
C ILE A 121 19.36 -6.78 -21.83
N LYS A 122 18.75 -5.79 -22.47
CA LYS A 122 19.25 -5.23 -23.75
C LYS A 122 20.60 -4.54 -23.61
N GLY A 123 20.87 -3.92 -22.46
CA GLY A 123 22.14 -3.28 -22.15
C GLY A 123 23.27 -4.27 -21.86
N CYS A 124 22.92 -5.51 -21.50
CA CYS A 124 23.84 -6.62 -21.31
C CYS A 124 24.20 -7.24 -22.66
N THR A 125 25.25 -6.72 -23.30
CA THR A 125 25.79 -7.27 -24.54
C THR A 125 27.18 -7.84 -24.31
N HIS A 126 27.31 -9.15 -24.50
CA HIS A 126 28.58 -9.86 -24.46
C HIS A 126 29.11 -10.01 -25.89
N LYS A 127 30.38 -9.65 -26.13
CA LYS A 127 30.99 -9.57 -27.47
C LYS A 127 30.88 -10.85 -28.31
N ASP A 128 30.71 -12.00 -27.65
CA ASP A 128 30.72 -13.33 -28.27
C ASP A 128 29.45 -14.17 -27.99
N LYS A 129 28.33 -13.53 -27.56
CA LYS A 129 27.14 -14.27 -27.13
C LYS A 129 25.82 -13.74 -27.67
N HIS A 130 24.79 -14.56 -27.51
CA HIS A 130 23.42 -14.19 -27.86
C HIS A 130 22.98 -12.98 -27.04
N VAL A 131 22.39 -11.99 -27.74
CA VAL A 131 21.78 -10.82 -27.12
C VAL A 131 20.71 -11.29 -26.14
N GLY A 132 20.81 -10.85 -24.89
CA GLY A 132 19.85 -11.16 -23.83
C GLY A 132 20.21 -12.35 -22.94
N GLU A 133 21.41 -12.91 -23.08
CA GLU A 133 21.96 -13.80 -22.05
C GLU A 133 22.71 -13.01 -20.98
N LEU A 134 22.47 -13.36 -19.72
CA LEU A 134 23.07 -12.71 -18.56
C LEU A 134 24.19 -13.56 -17.98
N ASP A 135 25.27 -12.91 -17.57
CA ASP A 135 26.35 -13.54 -16.80
C ASP A 135 26.00 -13.64 -15.30
N LYS A 136 26.88 -14.25 -14.53
CA LYS A 136 26.68 -14.43 -13.08
C LYS A 136 26.49 -13.10 -12.34
N GLY A 137 27.27 -12.08 -12.67
CA GLY A 137 27.18 -10.77 -12.03
C GLY A 137 25.87 -10.08 -12.38
N GLU A 138 25.44 -10.20 -13.63
CA GLU A 138 24.21 -9.62 -14.12
C GLU A 138 22.97 -10.29 -13.52
N LEU A 139 22.95 -11.62 -13.40
CA LEU A 139 21.90 -12.35 -12.68
C LEU A 139 21.91 -12.01 -11.19
N THR A 140 23.08 -11.82 -10.59
CA THR A 140 23.19 -11.39 -9.18
C THR A 140 22.54 -10.03 -8.98
N ALA A 141 22.66 -9.10 -9.95
CA ALA A 141 21.97 -7.82 -9.88
C ALA A 141 20.44 -7.97 -9.99
N VAL A 142 19.95 -8.86 -10.85
CA VAL A 142 18.51 -9.20 -10.95
C VAL A 142 18.00 -9.78 -9.63
N LYS A 143 18.72 -10.75 -9.06
CA LYS A 143 18.42 -11.34 -7.75
C LYS A 143 18.34 -10.26 -6.66
N ASN A 144 19.34 -9.38 -6.60
CA ASN A 144 19.38 -8.30 -5.61
C ASN A 144 18.19 -7.34 -5.77
N ALA A 145 17.73 -7.08 -6.99
CA ALA A 145 16.53 -6.26 -7.23
C ALA A 145 15.27 -6.93 -6.67
N LEU A 146 15.10 -8.24 -6.90
CA LEU A 146 13.98 -9.03 -6.36
C LEU A 146 14.03 -9.15 -4.84
N ASP A 147 15.21 -9.40 -4.24
CA ASP A 147 15.40 -9.44 -2.78
C ASP A 147 15.05 -8.08 -2.15
N ASN A 148 15.47 -6.97 -2.78
CA ASN A 148 15.12 -5.63 -2.32
C ASN A 148 13.61 -5.37 -2.42
N ALA A 149 12.96 -5.83 -3.48
CA ALA A 149 11.50 -5.73 -3.62
C ALA A 149 10.78 -6.55 -2.53
N ALA A 150 11.18 -7.80 -2.30
CA ALA A 150 10.64 -8.67 -1.26
C ALA A 150 10.77 -8.07 0.15
N ASN A 151 11.94 -7.49 0.46
CA ASN A 151 12.17 -6.79 1.71
C ASN A 151 11.26 -5.56 1.84
N ARG A 152 11.12 -4.76 0.78
CA ARG A 152 10.23 -3.60 0.78
C ARG A 152 8.77 -3.98 0.99
N SER A 153 8.29 -5.03 0.33
CA SER A 153 6.92 -5.55 0.50
C SER A 153 6.69 -6.08 1.92
N THR A 154 7.69 -6.77 2.50
CA THR A 154 7.66 -7.23 3.90
C THR A 154 7.61 -6.05 4.88
N ASP A 155 8.39 -5.00 4.64
CA ASP A 155 8.40 -3.79 5.46
C ASP A 155 7.05 -3.07 5.38
N LEU A 156 6.45 -2.98 4.19
CA LEU A 156 5.14 -2.37 4.00
C LEU A 156 4.05 -3.15 4.75
N SER A 157 4.05 -4.49 4.65
CA SER A 157 3.14 -5.36 5.40
C SER A 157 3.28 -5.13 6.91
N SER A 158 4.52 -5.06 7.42
CA SER A 158 4.82 -4.81 8.83
C SER A 158 4.32 -3.43 9.28
N GLN A 159 4.53 -2.39 8.47
CA GLN A 159 4.00 -1.05 8.73
C GLN A 159 2.47 -1.03 8.74
N ASN A 160 1.83 -1.72 7.81
CA ASN A 160 0.38 -1.81 7.73
C ASN A 160 -0.20 -2.57 8.93
N GLN A 161 0.51 -3.58 9.44
CA GLN A 161 0.14 -4.27 10.69
C GLN A 161 0.21 -3.34 11.92
N LEU A 162 1.21 -2.48 12.02
CA LEU A 162 1.28 -1.47 13.10
C LEU A 162 0.14 -0.45 13.00
N LYS A 163 -0.16 0.04 11.79
CA LYS A 163 -1.31 0.93 11.58
C LYS A 163 -2.62 0.26 11.99
N LEU A 164 -2.80 -1.02 11.65
CA LEU A 164 -3.96 -1.80 12.04
C LEU A 164 -4.06 -1.95 13.57
N GLN A 165 -2.96 -2.18 14.28
CA GLN A 165 -2.97 -2.24 15.75
C GLN A 165 -3.42 -0.91 16.37
N ASN A 166 -2.88 0.21 15.88
CA ASN A 166 -3.31 1.54 16.32
C ASN A 166 -4.81 1.77 16.03
N LEU A 167 -5.29 1.33 14.88
CA LEU A 167 -6.68 1.45 14.49
C LEU A 167 -7.61 0.65 15.41
N LEU A 168 -7.24 -0.60 15.74
CA LEU A 168 -7.98 -1.44 16.68
C LEU A 168 -8.01 -0.83 18.09
N GLN A 169 -6.92 -0.20 18.53
CA GLN A 169 -6.90 0.54 19.80
C GLN A 169 -7.87 1.72 19.77
N ASN A 170 -7.88 2.50 18.68
CA ASN A 170 -8.81 3.62 18.51
C ASN A 170 -10.27 3.14 18.45
N LEU A 171 -10.56 2.03 17.75
CA LEU A 171 -11.89 1.41 17.75
C LEU A 171 -12.35 1.03 19.16
N ASN A 172 -11.49 0.39 19.95
CA ASN A 172 -11.82 0.03 21.34
C ASN A 172 -12.10 1.27 22.21
N ASN A 173 -11.36 2.37 22.01
CA ASN A 173 -11.62 3.63 22.69
C ASN A 173 -12.96 4.24 22.28
N THR A 174 -13.28 4.25 20.98
CA THR A 174 -14.57 4.74 20.46
C THR A 174 -15.75 3.94 21.04
N ILE A 175 -15.67 2.61 21.04
CA ILE A 175 -16.71 1.73 21.61
C ILE A 175 -16.89 1.98 23.12
N SER A 176 -15.79 2.19 23.85
CA SER A 176 -15.82 2.49 25.28
C SER A 176 -16.49 3.85 25.55
N ASN A 177 -16.18 4.86 24.73
CA ASN A 177 -16.81 6.16 24.81
C ASN A 177 -18.30 6.09 24.51
N GLU A 178 -18.69 5.37 23.45
CA GLU A 178 -20.10 5.16 23.09
C GLU A 178 -20.88 4.51 24.23
N SER A 179 -20.32 3.44 24.80
CA SER A 179 -20.91 2.76 25.96
C SER A 179 -21.10 3.70 27.17
N SER A 180 -20.13 4.60 27.40
CA SER A 180 -20.22 5.62 28.45
C SER A 180 -21.37 6.61 28.20
N TYR A 181 -21.52 7.11 26.98
CA TYR A 181 -22.62 8.02 26.63
C TYR A 181 -23.99 7.34 26.74
N ILE A 182 -24.11 6.09 26.30
CA ILE A 182 -25.33 5.30 26.46
C ILE A 182 -25.69 5.15 27.94
N LYS A 183 -24.69 4.83 28.79
CA LYS A 183 -24.89 4.69 30.23
C LYS A 183 -25.33 6.01 30.87
N GLN A 184 -24.65 7.12 30.58
CA GLN A 184 -24.98 8.44 31.13
C GLN A 184 -26.41 8.85 30.77
N ARG A 185 -26.83 8.60 29.52
CA ARG A 185 -28.20 8.82 29.07
C ARG A 185 -29.20 7.95 29.85
N GLY A 186 -28.90 6.68 30.08
CA GLY A 186 -29.75 5.78 30.89
C GLY A 186 -29.87 6.23 32.35
N ASP A 187 -28.77 6.66 32.96
CA ASP A 187 -28.73 7.18 34.33
C ASP A 187 -29.58 8.46 34.46
N MET A 188 -29.53 9.34 33.46
CA MET A 188 -30.35 10.56 33.38
C MET A 188 -31.84 10.22 33.30
N ILE A 189 -32.23 9.34 32.38
CA ILE A 189 -33.63 8.87 32.25
C ILE A 189 -34.12 8.29 33.58
N SER A 190 -33.29 7.45 34.22
CA SER A 190 -33.61 6.81 35.50
C SER A 190 -33.75 7.83 36.64
N THR A 191 -33.01 8.94 36.58
CA THR A 191 -33.11 10.04 37.56
C THR A 191 -34.41 10.82 37.36
N ILE A 192 -34.77 11.12 36.10
CA ILE A 192 -36.05 11.78 35.78
C ILE A 192 -37.23 10.93 36.27
N ILE A 193 -37.24 9.63 35.95
CA ILE A 193 -38.28 8.71 36.39
C ILE A 193 -38.40 8.68 37.92
N ARG A 194 -37.27 8.66 38.64
CA ARG A 194 -37.26 8.69 40.11
C ARG A 194 -37.82 9.98 40.71
N ASN A 195 -37.67 11.11 40.02
CA ASN A 195 -38.19 12.40 40.51
C ASN A 195 -39.67 12.63 40.17
N LEU A 196 -40.27 11.79 39.32
CA LEU A 196 -41.68 11.87 38.93
C LEU A 196 -42.60 10.97 39.76
N ASN A 197 -42.03 10.04 40.55
CA ASN A 197 -42.71 9.14 41.48
C ASN A 197 -42.48 9.59 42.92
#